data_AF-A0A067TRK9-F1
#
_entry.id   AF-A0A067TRK9-F1
#
_cell.length_a   1.000
_cell.length_b   1.000
_cell.length_c   1.000
_cell.angle_alpha   90.00
_cell.angle_beta   90.00
_cell.angle_gamma   90.00
#
_symmetry.space_group_name_H-M   'P 1'
#
loop_
_entity.id
_entity.type
_entity.pdbx_description
1 polymer ?
#
loop_
_entity_poly.entity_id
_entity_poly.type
_entity_poly.pdbx_seq_one_letter_code
_entity_poly.pdbx_strand_id
1 'polypeptide(L)'
;MSSQHLESSSGPILSSTYFMYIKNQNTIPVNVIQPNGTRQTINAGDTYSSYAYGVHTVVAPGDPDVVYFKVNYADRSNMSTEKGPLSGDFMLSVRMI
;
A
#
# COMPACT_ATOMS: atom_id res chain seq x y z
N MET A 1 16.40 1.78 49.46
CA MET A 1 16.16 1.13 48.15
C MET A 1 14.70 1.34 47.82
N SER A 2 14.39 2.17 46.82
CA SER A 2 13.00 2.50 46.44
C SER A 2 12.75 1.89 45.07
N SER A 3 11.97 0.81 45.02
CA SER A 3 11.51 0.20 43.77
C SER A 3 10.13 0.79 43.48
N GLN A 4 10.05 1.71 42.52
CA GLN A 4 8.75 2.15 42.00
C GLN A 4 8.24 1.12 40.99
N HIS A 5 7.07 0.58 41.32
CA HIS A 5 6.26 -0.33 40.54
C HIS A 5 5.87 0.33 39.21
N LEU A 6 6.35 -0.21 38.09
CA LEU A 6 5.85 0.15 36.76
C LEU A 6 4.46 -0.47 36.60
N GLU A 7 3.43 0.35 36.76
CA GLU A 7 2.08 -0.02 36.35
C GLU A 7 2.04 -0.10 34.82
N SER A 8 2.11 -1.32 34.29
CA SER A 8 1.78 -1.59 32.89
C SER A 8 0.30 -1.26 32.69
N SER A 9 0.01 -0.12 32.05
CA SER A 9 -1.35 0.21 31.63
C SER A 9 -1.77 -0.75 30.51
N SER A 10 -2.38 -1.88 30.86
CA SER A 10 -3.09 -2.76 29.94
C SER A 10 -4.45 -2.17 29.61
N GLY A 11 -4.44 -1.04 28.89
CA GLY A 11 -5.60 -0.61 28.11
C GLY A 11 -5.90 -1.64 27.01
N PRO A 12 -7.13 -1.72 26.50
CA PRO A 12 -7.44 -2.62 25.39
C PRO A 12 -6.55 -2.27 24.19
N ILE A 13 -5.74 -3.23 23.74
CA ILE A 13 -5.05 -3.10 22.46
C ILE A 13 -6.13 -3.19 21.37
N LEU A 14 -6.60 -2.03 20.90
CA LEU A 14 -7.45 -1.96 19.73
C LEU A 14 -6.59 -2.40 18.52
N SER A 15 -6.82 -3.63 18.05
CA SER A 15 -6.22 -4.15 16.81
C SER A 15 -6.64 -3.28 15.63
N SER A 16 -5.85 -2.26 15.35
CA SER A 16 -6.11 -1.32 14.27
C SER A 16 -5.48 -1.84 12.98
N THR A 17 -6.27 -2.08 11.93
CA THR A 17 -5.72 -2.53 10.64
C THR A 17 -5.57 -1.33 9.72
N TYR A 18 -4.37 -1.15 9.18
CA TYR A 18 -4.09 -0.09 8.22
C TYR A 18 -4.22 -0.64 6.81
N PHE A 19 -4.95 0.08 5.97
CA PHE A 19 -5.13 -0.22 4.56
C PHE A 19 -4.44 0.84 3.71
N MET A 20 -3.65 0.39 2.75
CA MET A 20 -3.15 1.20 1.66
C MET A 20 -4.21 1.22 0.55
N TYR A 21 -4.44 2.40 -0.04
CA TYR A 21 -5.32 2.61 -1.17
C TYR A 21 -4.54 3.22 -2.34
N ILE A 22 -4.76 2.69 -3.54
CA ILE A 22 -4.21 3.20 -4.80
C ILE A 22 -5.41 3.47 -5.72
N LYS A 23 -5.69 4.74 -5.99
CA LYS A 23 -6.68 5.13 -6.99
C LYS A 23 -6.00 5.34 -8.34
N ASN A 24 -6.49 4.67 -9.36
CA ASN A 24 -6.04 4.88 -10.74
C ASN A 24 -6.75 6.12 -11.30
N GLN A 25 -6.00 7.20 -11.53
CA GLN A 25 -6.53 8.42 -12.17
C GLN A 25 -6.15 8.52 -13.64
N ASN A 26 -5.41 7.54 -14.16
CA ASN A 26 -5.16 7.42 -15.59
C ASN A 26 -6.46 7.09 -16.34
N THR A 27 -6.45 7.34 -17.65
CA THR A 27 -7.55 6.99 -18.55
C THR A 27 -7.56 5.53 -18.98
N ILE A 28 -6.52 4.77 -18.63
CA ILE A 28 -6.34 3.35 -18.99
C ILE A 28 -6.30 2.47 -17.74
N PRO A 29 -6.69 1.19 -17.85
CA PRO A 29 -6.50 0.24 -16.76
C PRO A 29 -5.02 0.00 -16.47
N VAL A 30 -4.72 -0.31 -15.21
CA VAL A 30 -3.37 -0.69 -14.73
C VAL A 30 -3.45 -2.00 -13.98
N ASN A 31 -2.30 -2.66 -13.78
CA ASN A 31 -2.20 -3.84 -12.93
C ASN A 31 -1.42 -3.52 -11.67
N VAL A 32 -1.88 -4.02 -10.53
CA VAL A 32 -1.11 -4.08 -9.29
C VAL A 32 -0.68 -5.52 -9.07
N ILE A 33 0.64 -5.70 -9.00
CA ILE A 33 1.27 -6.95 -8.61
C ILE A 33 1.51 -6.86 -7.10
N GLN A 34 0.83 -7.72 -6.36
CA GLN A 34 0.90 -7.80 -4.90
C GLN A 34 2.21 -8.46 -4.44
N PRO A 35 2.58 -8.33 -3.15
CA PRO A 35 3.79 -8.95 -2.60
C PRO A 35 3.87 -10.46 -2.80
N ASN A 36 2.72 -11.14 -2.84
CA ASN A 36 2.63 -12.59 -3.09
C ASN A 36 2.69 -12.96 -4.59
N GLY A 37 2.89 -11.99 -5.49
CA GLY A 37 2.89 -12.16 -6.94
C GLY A 37 1.52 -12.15 -7.60
N THR A 38 0.43 -12.09 -6.85
CA THR A 38 -0.93 -12.04 -7.41
C THR A 38 -1.12 -10.73 -8.17
N ARG A 39 -1.76 -10.81 -9.35
CA ARG A 39 -2.07 -9.66 -10.19
C ARG A 39 -3.54 -9.28 -10.06
N GLN A 40 -3.78 -7.99 -9.90
CA GLN A 40 -5.13 -7.42 -9.92
C GLN A 40 -5.18 -6.22 -10.87
N THR A 41 -6.15 -6.22 -11.77
CA THR A 41 -6.42 -5.07 -12.64
C THR A 41 -7.25 -4.02 -11.89
N ILE A 42 -6.91 -2.75 -12.11
CA ILE A 42 -7.64 -1.58 -11.62
C ILE A 42 -8.04 -0.76 -12.84
N ASN A 43 -9.35 -0.60 -13.09
CA ASN A 43 -9.81 0.23 -14.20
C ASN A 43 -9.56 1.72 -13.92
N ALA A 44 -9.72 2.56 -14.93
CA ALA A 44 -9.68 4.00 -14.78
C ALA A 44 -10.74 4.47 -13.77
N GLY A 45 -10.34 5.27 -12.78
CA GLY A 45 -11.21 5.79 -11.72
C GLY A 45 -11.38 4.86 -10.51
N ASP A 46 -11.09 3.57 -10.64
CA ASP A 46 -11.23 2.58 -9.58
C ASP A 46 -10.11 2.68 -8.53
N THR A 47 -10.38 2.10 -7.35
CA THR A 47 -9.44 2.07 -6.22
C THR A 47 -9.13 0.65 -5.80
N TYR A 48 -7.84 0.32 -5.74
CA TYR A 48 -7.34 -0.87 -5.07
C TYR A 48 -7.08 -0.60 -3.60
N SER A 49 -7.35 -1.58 -2.75
CA SER A 49 -7.05 -1.52 -1.32
C SER A 49 -6.35 -2.79 -0.86
N SER A 50 -5.35 -2.65 0.00
CA SER A 50 -4.65 -3.80 0.58
C SER A 50 -4.16 -3.53 2.00
N TYR A 51 -4.20 -4.57 2.83
CA TYR A 51 -3.54 -4.61 4.13
C TYR A 51 -2.29 -5.53 4.09
N ALA A 52 -1.94 -6.07 2.93
CA ALA A 52 -0.79 -6.95 2.78
C ALA A 52 0.50 -6.14 2.78
N TYR A 53 1.35 -6.38 3.79
CA TYR A 53 2.67 -5.77 3.88
C TYR A 53 3.60 -6.30 2.77
N GLY A 54 4.53 -5.45 2.34
CA GLY A 54 5.50 -5.74 1.30
C GLY A 54 5.43 -4.74 0.14
N VAL A 55 5.97 -5.16 -1.01
CA VAL A 55 6.06 -4.31 -2.20
C VAL A 55 4.87 -4.57 -3.12
N HIS A 56 4.05 -3.55 -3.36
CA HIS A 56 3.04 -3.54 -4.42
C HIS A 56 3.61 -2.84 -5.65
N THR A 57 3.65 -3.50 -6.79
CA THR A 57 4.17 -2.90 -8.04
C THR A 57 3.02 -2.54 -8.96
N VAL A 58 2.92 -1.26 -9.33
CA VAL A 58 1.91 -0.76 -10.27
C VAL A 58 2.51 -0.70 -11.66
N VAL A 59 1.88 -1.40 -12.62
CA VAL A 59 2.39 -1.55 -13.98
C VAL A 59 1.32 -1.22 -15.02
N ALA A 60 1.76 -0.66 -16.15
CA ALA A 60 0.97 -0.62 -17.37
C ALA A 60 0.89 -2.03 -17.96
N PRO A 61 -0.31 -2.52 -18.33
CA PRO A 61 -0.44 -3.81 -18.98
C PRO A 61 0.30 -3.82 -20.33
N GLY A 62 1.16 -4.82 -20.55
CA GLY A 62 1.91 -4.99 -21.80
C GLY A 62 2.70 -6.29 -21.83
N ASP A 63 3.49 -6.49 -22.89
CA ASP A 63 4.47 -7.59 -22.99
C ASP A 63 5.85 -7.04 -23.43
N PRO A 64 6.78 -6.79 -22.49
CA PRO A 64 6.63 -6.92 -21.05
C PRO A 64 5.80 -5.77 -20.44
N ASP A 65 5.24 -6.01 -19.25
CA ASP A 65 4.67 -4.94 -18.43
C ASP A 65 5.73 -3.88 -18.10
N VAL A 66 5.30 -2.62 -18.00
CA VAL A 66 6.20 -1.50 -17.68
C VAL A 66 5.76 -0.84 -16.38
N VAL A 67 6.71 -0.61 -15.46
CA VAL A 67 6.44 -0.11 -14.11
C VAL A 67 6.14 1.39 -14.10
N TYR A 68 5.06 1.79 -13.43
CA TYR A 68 4.80 3.19 -13.04
C TYR A 68 5.53 3.52 -11.74
N PHE A 69 5.27 2.75 -10.68
CA PHE A 69 5.92 2.90 -9.38
C PHE A 69 5.73 1.63 -8.56
N LYS A 70 6.53 1.51 -7.49
CA LYS A 70 6.33 0.54 -6.43
C LYS A 70 5.92 1.26 -5.16
N VAL A 71 5.06 0.64 -4.37
CA VAL A 71 4.75 1.05 -3.00
C VAL A 71 5.37 0.06 -2.04
N ASN A 72 6.33 0.52 -1.25
CA ASN A 72 6.88 -0.25 -0.15
C ASN A 72 5.99 -0.01 1.07
N TYR A 73 5.13 -0.98 1.39
CA TYR A 73 4.22 -0.92 2.51
C TYR A 73 4.77 -1.79 3.66
N ALA A 74 5.69 -1.21 4.44
CA ALA A 74 6.43 -1.95 5.47
C ALA A 74 5.67 -2.05 6.80
N ASP A 75 5.02 -0.95 7.23
CA ASP A 75 4.19 -0.91 8.42
C ASP A 75 3.16 0.24 8.39
N ARG A 76 2.31 0.29 9.42
CA ARG A 76 1.18 1.21 9.65
C ARG A 76 1.52 2.71 9.56
N SER A 77 2.80 3.08 9.52
CA SER A 77 3.27 4.47 9.49
C SER A 77 4.34 4.74 8.43
N ASN A 78 4.85 3.71 7.77
CA ASN A 78 5.97 3.80 6.87
C ASN A 78 5.61 3.28 5.48
N MET A 79 5.27 4.24 4.60
CA MET A 79 5.04 4.00 3.18
C MET A 79 6.02 4.86 2.37
N SER A 80 6.72 4.22 1.44
CA SER A 80 7.55 4.93 0.46
C SER A 80 7.23 4.48 -0.96
N THR A 81 7.52 5.34 -1.92
CA THR A 81 7.33 5.04 -3.35
C THR A 81 8.65 5.05 -4.08
N GLU A 82 8.88 4.03 -4.92
CA GLU A 82 9.99 3.99 -5.88
C GLU A 82 9.42 4.24 -7.28
N LYS A 83 9.88 5.31 -7.95
CA LYS A 83 9.39 5.67 -9.28
C LYS A 83 9.94 4.70 -10.33
N GLY A 84 9.08 4.24 -11.24
CA GLY A 84 9.44 3.49 -12.44
C GLY A 84 9.73 4.40 -13.65
N PRO A 85 10.00 3.81 -14.82
CA PRO A 85 10.23 4.56 -16.06
C PRO A 85 8.98 5.28 -16.58
N LEU A 86 7.76 4.81 -16.26
CA LEU A 86 6.53 5.48 -16.65
C LEU A 86 6.11 6.56 -15.66
N SER A 87 5.39 7.55 -16.17
CA SER A 87 4.66 8.52 -15.34
C SER A 87 3.16 8.29 -15.55
N GLY A 88 2.40 8.35 -14.47
CA GLY A 88 0.94 8.23 -14.50
C GLY A 88 0.33 8.99 -13.34
N ASP A 89 -0.97 9.19 -13.42
CA ASP A 89 -1.76 9.90 -12.41
C ASP A 89 -2.38 8.92 -11.42
N PHE A 90 -2.05 9.08 -10.15
CA PHE A 90 -2.45 8.20 -9.07
C PHE A 90 -2.61 8.97 -7.77
N MET A 91 -3.63 8.61 -7.00
CA MET A 91 -3.76 9.05 -5.61
C MET A 91 -3.48 7.88 -4.68
N LEU A 92 -2.51 8.06 -3.79
CA LEU A 92 -2.17 7.09 -2.75
C LEU A 92 -2.67 7.62 -1.40
N SER A 93 -3.25 6.75 -0.59
CA SER A 93 -3.57 7.07 0.81
C SER A 93 -3.46 5.84 1.70
N VAL A 94 -3.19 6.06 2.99
CA VAL A 94 -3.23 5.02 4.01
C VAL A 94 -4.28 5.43 5.04
N ARG A 95 -5.15 4.51 5.44
CA ARG A 95 -6.18 4.76 6.45
C ARG A 95 -6.26 3.62 7.45
N MET A 96 -6.49 3.99 8.70
CA MET A 96 -6.83 3.07 9.79
C MET A 96 -8.35 2.87 9.81
N ILE A 97 -8.79 1.62 9.94
CA ILE A 97 -10.20 1.22 10.09
C ILE A 97 -10.37 0.48 11.41
#